data_AF-A0A7J2XXZ0-F1
#
_entry.id   AF-A0A7J2XXZ0-F1
#
_cell.length_a   1.000
_cell.length_b   1.000
_cell.length_c   1.000
_cell.angle_alpha   90.00
_cell.angle_beta   90.00
_cell.angle_gamma   90.00
#
_symmetry.space_group_name_H-M   'P 1'
#
loop_
_entity.id
_entity.type
_entity.pdbx_description
1 polymer ?
#
loop_
_entity_poly.entity_id
_entity_poly.type
_entity_poly.pdbx_seq_one_letter_code
_entity_poly.pdbx_strand_id
1 'polypeptide(L)'
;ANDRIVLIGVPPSKPEGGLGYIRAGREIIDGVREVEMFKEKPGQNEAINMLKEGNWVWNTMIMTFRASNMMNLIEKTLPSVADPLRKFELNEAYKYVQEIDVSSGTLSKVPESLAVVVAGDLGWSDLGSFESVYELLQKDAEGNARSGKVRYHGARNNLILSKRLVALVNVNDMIVIDDEDAILVMPKGSGQDLKELVEGMLKEELPEVIEHRVKYEEWGTKTILLTSESYEVSRLKIYPGRSLGPKRHFHRSIYWQILSGTAKVIVDGNESIIARGEGIRIPLGLPHSIINVGKIPLEVIEIATGEYLGSNDVELLRA
;
A
#
# COMPACT_ATOMS: atom_id res chain seq x y z
N ALA A 1 -13.79 29.02 10.39
CA ALA A 1 -12.74 28.14 9.83
C ALA A 1 -11.87 27.52 10.93
N ASN A 2 -11.30 28.31 11.85
CA ASN A 2 -10.27 27.85 12.81
C ASN A 2 -10.63 26.64 13.69
N ASP A 3 -11.92 26.41 13.97
CA ASP A 3 -12.37 25.27 14.80
C ASP A 3 -12.91 24.08 13.98
N ARG A 4 -12.91 24.17 12.65
CA ARG A 4 -13.44 23.12 11.76
C ARG A 4 -12.32 22.32 11.11
N ILE A 5 -12.64 21.09 10.71
CA ILE A 5 -11.81 20.33 9.77
C ILE A 5 -12.20 20.80 8.37
N VAL A 6 -11.23 21.31 7.62
CA VAL A 6 -11.45 21.81 6.27
C VAL A 6 -11.02 20.74 5.27
N LEU A 7 -11.97 20.23 4.50
CA LEU A 7 -11.78 19.23 3.45
C LEU A 7 -11.58 19.93 2.10
N ILE A 8 -10.84 19.29 1.20
CA ILE A 8 -10.83 19.66 -0.21
C ILE A 8 -11.79 18.73 -0.94
N GLY A 9 -12.78 19.34 -1.61
CA GLY A 9 -13.73 18.64 -2.44
C GLY A 9 -13.50 18.93 -3.92
N VAL A 10 -13.66 17.91 -4.76
CA VAL A 10 -13.54 18.05 -6.22
C VAL A 10 -14.90 17.81 -6.87
N PRO A 11 -15.34 18.64 -7.85
CA PRO A 11 -16.57 18.39 -8.56
C PRO A 11 -16.59 17.00 -9.21
N PRO A 12 -17.65 16.20 -9.01
CA PRO A 12 -17.74 14.87 -9.58
C PRO A 12 -17.87 14.96 -11.11
N SER A 13 -17.02 14.23 -11.83
CA SER A 13 -17.08 14.13 -13.29
C SER A 13 -17.93 12.94 -13.78
N LYS A 14 -18.17 11.96 -12.90
CA LYS A 14 -18.98 10.76 -13.15
C LYS A 14 -19.67 10.30 -11.85
N PRO A 15 -20.73 9.49 -11.92
CA PRO A 15 -21.30 8.90 -10.71
C PRO A 15 -20.39 7.74 -10.26
N GLU A 16 -19.66 7.95 -9.17
CA GLU A 16 -18.80 6.95 -8.56
C GLU A 16 -19.33 6.60 -7.16
N GLY A 17 -20.01 5.45 -7.03
CA GLY A 17 -20.63 5.02 -5.78
C GLY A 17 -19.64 4.65 -4.67
N GLY A 18 -18.38 4.38 -5.02
CA GLY A 18 -17.31 4.01 -4.08
C GLY A 18 -16.63 5.17 -3.37
N LEU A 19 -16.97 6.42 -3.69
CA LEU A 19 -16.40 7.63 -3.08
C LEU A 19 -17.32 8.26 -2.03
N GLY A 20 -16.74 9.06 -1.14
CA GLY A 20 -17.49 9.97 -0.27
C GLY A 20 -17.96 11.22 -1.04
N TYR A 21 -19.13 11.73 -0.69
CA TYR A 21 -19.73 12.95 -1.27
C TYR A 21 -20.05 13.96 -0.18
N ILE A 22 -19.75 15.22 -0.46
CA ILE A 22 -19.98 16.36 0.42
C ILE A 22 -20.91 17.34 -0.29
N ARG A 23 -22.04 17.67 0.33
CA ARG A 23 -22.93 18.74 -0.15
C ARG A 23 -22.40 20.06 0.38
N ALA A 24 -21.94 20.91 -0.53
CA ALA A 24 -21.37 22.20 -0.15
C ALA A 24 -22.49 23.18 0.21
N GLY A 25 -22.43 23.77 1.39
CA GLY A 25 -23.42 24.72 1.87
C GLY A 25 -23.15 26.15 1.48
N ARG A 26 -23.70 27.05 2.30
CA ARG A 26 -23.37 28.48 2.23
C ARG A 26 -21.88 28.71 2.49
N GLU A 27 -21.40 29.80 1.91
CA GLU A 27 -20.04 30.26 2.10
C GLU A 27 -19.85 30.85 3.51
N ILE A 28 -18.76 30.45 4.18
CA ILE A 28 -18.40 30.94 5.52
C ILE A 28 -17.41 32.09 5.38
N ILE A 29 -16.42 31.89 4.51
CA ILE A 29 -15.39 32.84 4.08
C ILE A 29 -15.06 32.53 2.62
N ASP A 30 -14.40 33.47 1.93
CA ASP A 30 -14.05 33.34 0.51
C ASP A 30 -13.43 31.96 0.20
N GLY A 31 -14.10 31.21 -0.69
CA GLY A 31 -13.67 29.88 -1.15
C GLY A 31 -13.91 28.72 -0.17
N VAL A 32 -14.46 28.96 1.01
CA VAL A 32 -14.72 27.94 2.04
C VAL A 32 -16.21 27.89 2.41
N ARG A 33 -16.81 26.73 2.21
CA ARG A 33 -18.25 26.49 2.45
C ARG A 33 -18.48 25.60 3.67
N GLU A 34 -19.66 25.72 4.26
CA GLU A 34 -20.15 24.75 5.24
C GLU A 34 -20.34 23.39 4.56
N VAL A 35 -20.29 22.31 5.35
CA VAL A 35 -20.76 21.00 4.88
C VAL A 35 -22.20 20.84 5.34
N GLU A 36 -23.15 20.85 4.39
CA GLU A 36 -24.57 20.60 4.70
C GLU A 36 -24.82 19.13 5.00
N MET A 37 -24.17 18.27 4.22
CA MET A 37 -24.32 16.83 4.33
C MET A 37 -23.04 16.15 3.87
N PHE A 38 -22.72 15.05 4.52
CA PHE A 38 -21.64 14.15 4.13
C PHE A 38 -22.24 12.76 3.96
N LYS A 39 -22.00 12.13 2.82
CA LYS A 39 -22.43 10.76 2.49
C LYS A 39 -21.21 9.93 2.10
N GLU A 40 -20.86 8.95 2.93
CA GLU A 40 -19.77 8.02 2.61
C GLU A 40 -20.31 6.86 1.77
N LYS A 41 -19.72 6.63 0.60
CA LYS A 41 -20.02 5.50 -0.30
C LYS A 41 -21.53 5.27 -0.51
N PRO A 42 -22.25 6.25 -1.10
CA PRO A 42 -23.69 6.19 -1.26
C PRO A 42 -24.15 5.10 -2.24
N GLY A 43 -23.22 4.46 -2.95
CA GLY A 43 -23.52 3.48 -3.99
C GLY A 43 -23.99 4.15 -5.29
N GLN A 44 -24.11 3.34 -6.34
CA GLN A 44 -24.20 3.86 -7.70
C GLN A 44 -25.49 4.65 -7.98
N ASN A 45 -26.63 4.16 -7.48
CA ASN A 45 -27.93 4.79 -7.73
C ASN A 45 -28.05 6.16 -7.04
N GLU A 46 -27.58 6.29 -5.80
CA GLU A 46 -27.59 7.56 -5.07
C GLU A 46 -26.57 8.53 -5.67
N ALA A 47 -25.37 8.06 -6.06
CA ALA A 47 -24.39 8.89 -6.77
C ALA A 47 -24.93 9.50 -8.08
N ILE A 48 -25.71 8.74 -8.87
CA ILE A 48 -26.38 9.26 -10.07
C ILE A 48 -27.34 10.41 -9.72
N ASN A 49 -28.10 10.28 -8.64
CA ASN A 49 -29.04 11.32 -8.22
C ASN A 49 -28.30 12.55 -7.70
N MET A 50 -27.25 12.36 -6.89
CA MET A 50 -26.42 13.46 -6.38
C MET A 50 -25.76 14.25 -7.49
N LEU A 51 -25.26 13.58 -8.54
CA LEU A 51 -24.70 14.25 -9.71
C LEU A 51 -25.73 15.12 -10.44
N LYS A 52 -26.99 14.66 -10.52
CA LYS A 52 -28.10 15.42 -11.13
C LYS A 52 -28.56 16.59 -10.28
N GLU A 53 -28.60 16.43 -8.95
CA GLU A 53 -28.93 17.49 -8.01
C GLU A 53 -27.92 18.65 -8.07
N GLY A 54 -26.66 18.33 -8.37
CA GLY A 54 -25.55 19.29 -8.34
C GLY A 54 -25.20 19.71 -6.91
N ASN A 55 -24.21 20.61 -6.78
CA ASN A 55 -23.72 21.10 -5.49
C ASN A 55 -23.13 20.02 -4.54
N TRP A 56 -22.83 18.85 -5.09
CA TRP A 56 -22.06 17.79 -4.44
C TRP A 56 -20.63 17.81 -4.96
N VAL A 57 -19.67 17.52 -4.08
CA VAL A 57 -18.25 17.32 -4.40
C VAL A 57 -17.78 15.99 -3.87
N TRP A 58 -16.87 15.32 -4.57
CA TRP A 58 -16.17 14.15 -4.03
C TRP A 58 -15.31 14.55 -2.84
N ASN A 59 -15.36 13.76 -1.77
CA ASN A 59 -14.40 13.85 -0.68
C ASN A 59 -13.05 13.28 -1.14
N THR A 60 -12.02 14.14 -1.22
CA THR A 60 -10.68 13.72 -1.63
C THR A 60 -9.84 13.11 -0.50
N MET A 61 -10.35 13.15 0.74
CA MET A 61 -9.60 12.86 1.98
C MET A 61 -8.39 13.79 2.23
N ILE A 62 -8.18 14.82 1.40
CA ILE A 62 -7.23 15.88 1.68
C ILE A 62 -7.92 16.88 2.62
N MET A 63 -7.33 17.08 3.78
CA MET A 63 -7.88 17.95 4.82
C MET A 63 -6.80 18.71 5.58
N THR A 64 -7.18 19.87 6.10
CA THR A 64 -6.38 20.67 7.02
C THR A 64 -7.17 20.95 8.29
N PHE A 65 -6.50 20.79 9.43
CA PHE A 65 -7.09 20.96 10.75
C PHE A 65 -6.00 21.18 11.80
N ARG A 66 -6.36 21.81 12.91
CA ARG A 66 -5.53 21.83 14.11
C ARG A 66 -5.58 20.44 14.76
N ALA A 67 -4.43 19.89 15.14
CA ALA A 67 -4.36 18.55 15.76
C ALA A 67 -5.30 18.41 16.97
N SER A 68 -5.40 19.45 17.81
CA SER A 68 -6.33 19.45 18.96
C SER A 68 -7.81 19.36 18.56
N ASN A 69 -8.19 19.84 17.37
CA ASN A 69 -9.58 19.77 16.93
C ASN A 69 -9.93 18.37 16.44
N MET A 70 -9.00 17.70 15.75
CA MET A 70 -9.16 16.29 15.35
C MET A 70 -9.18 15.38 16.58
N MET A 71 -8.16 15.49 17.44
CA MET A 71 -8.28 15.52 18.91
C MET A 71 -9.68 15.29 19.49
N ASN A 72 -10.29 16.44 19.77
CA ASN A 72 -11.59 16.55 20.39
C ASN A 72 -12.69 15.87 19.59
N LEU A 73 -12.59 15.84 18.25
CA LEU A 73 -13.59 15.19 17.42
C LEU A 73 -13.57 13.68 17.59
N ILE A 74 -12.39 13.04 17.49
CA ILE A 74 -12.20 11.60 17.68
C ILE A 74 -12.65 11.20 19.09
N GLU A 75 -12.34 11.99 20.12
CA GLU A 75 -12.79 11.72 21.48
C GLU A 75 -14.32 11.74 21.62
N LYS A 76 -14.98 12.63 20.88
CA LYS A 76 -16.44 12.77 20.87
C LYS A 76 -17.12 11.69 20.04
N THR A 77 -16.54 11.29 18.90
CA THR A 77 -17.19 10.38 17.93
C THR A 77 -16.75 8.92 18.06
N LEU A 78 -15.53 8.68 18.54
CA LEU A 78 -14.85 7.39 18.57
C LEU A 78 -14.09 7.18 19.89
N PRO A 79 -14.77 7.12 21.04
CA PRO A 79 -14.12 6.82 22.32
C PRO A 79 -13.38 5.48 22.32
N SER A 80 -13.86 4.49 21.54
CA SER A 80 -13.18 3.19 21.36
C SER A 80 -11.80 3.30 20.69
N VAL A 81 -11.51 4.39 19.99
CA VAL A 81 -10.19 4.71 19.44
C VAL A 81 -9.41 5.61 20.40
N ALA A 82 -10.06 6.64 20.95
CA ALA A 82 -9.39 7.63 21.80
C ALA A 82 -8.92 7.06 23.15
N ASP A 83 -9.73 6.24 23.81
CA ASP A 83 -9.44 5.76 25.17
C ASP A 83 -8.20 4.86 25.23
N PRO A 84 -8.01 3.86 24.34
CA PRO A 84 -6.78 3.08 24.31
C PRO A 84 -5.53 3.94 24.06
N LEU A 85 -5.61 4.89 23.11
CA LEU A 85 -4.48 5.75 22.74
C LEU A 85 -4.06 6.70 23.86
N ARG A 86 -4.95 7.02 24.80
CA ARG A 86 -4.64 7.82 25.99
C ARG A 86 -4.08 6.99 27.14
N LYS A 87 -4.51 5.73 27.23
CA LYS A 87 -4.21 4.86 28.37
C LYS A 87 -2.91 4.08 28.20
N PHE A 88 -2.55 3.74 26.98
CA PHE A 88 -1.44 2.85 26.68
C PHE A 88 -0.45 3.50 25.72
N GLU A 89 0.80 3.04 25.78
CA GLU A 89 1.78 3.31 24.72
C GLU A 89 1.29 2.75 23.38
N LEU A 90 1.71 3.36 22.27
CA LEU A 90 1.14 3.14 20.93
C LEU A 90 0.96 1.65 20.57
N ASN A 91 2.01 0.84 20.72
CA ASN A 91 1.98 -0.59 20.36
C ASN A 91 0.98 -1.40 21.19
N GLU A 92 0.78 -1.00 22.44
CA GLU A 92 -0.18 -1.65 23.33
C GLU A 92 -1.60 -1.15 23.07
N ALA A 93 -1.76 0.16 22.82
CA ALA A 93 -3.04 0.77 22.47
C ALA A 93 -3.68 0.10 21.24
N TYR A 94 -2.89 -0.17 20.19
CA TYR A 94 -3.37 -0.79 18.95
C TYR A 94 -3.99 -2.19 19.13
N LYS A 95 -3.69 -2.89 20.24
CA LYS A 95 -4.36 -4.18 20.55
C LYS A 95 -5.82 -4.02 20.96
N TYR A 96 -6.20 -2.81 21.39
CA TYR A 96 -7.52 -2.48 21.92
C TYR A 96 -8.28 -1.48 21.05
N VAL A 97 -7.59 -0.75 20.17
CA VAL A 97 -8.23 0.16 19.21
C VAL A 97 -9.12 -0.65 18.27
N GLN A 98 -10.38 -0.23 18.17
CA GLN A 98 -11.28 -0.76 17.17
C GLN A 98 -10.89 -0.27 15.77
N GLU A 99 -10.79 -1.19 14.81
CA GLU A 99 -10.63 -0.83 13.40
C GLU A 99 -11.89 -0.10 12.90
N ILE A 100 -11.72 1.12 12.41
CA ILE A 100 -12.81 1.95 11.91
C ILE A 100 -12.31 2.91 10.83
N ASP A 101 -13.13 3.09 9.80
CA ASP A 101 -12.91 4.09 8.77
C ASP A 101 -13.22 5.49 9.31
N VAL A 102 -12.28 6.43 9.16
CA VAL A 102 -12.42 7.80 9.69
C VAL A 102 -13.55 8.55 9.00
N SER A 103 -13.79 8.29 7.72
CA SER A 103 -14.82 8.97 6.94
C SER A 103 -16.24 8.62 7.45
N SER A 104 -16.59 7.35 7.44
CA SER A 104 -17.87 6.84 7.94
C SER A 104 -17.99 6.91 9.47
N GLY A 105 -16.90 6.65 10.19
CA GLY A 105 -16.87 6.57 11.65
C GLY A 105 -16.95 7.92 12.34
N THR A 106 -16.39 8.97 11.73
CA THR A 106 -16.27 10.31 12.30
C THR A 106 -16.82 11.40 11.38
N LEU A 107 -16.18 11.64 10.23
CA LEU A 107 -16.45 12.84 9.42
C LEU A 107 -17.91 12.92 8.96
N SER A 108 -18.47 11.81 8.48
CA SER A 108 -19.84 11.76 7.97
C SER A 108 -20.90 12.03 9.05
N LYS A 109 -20.57 11.84 10.32
CA LYS A 109 -21.48 11.98 11.46
C LYS A 109 -21.51 13.39 12.06
N VAL A 110 -20.58 14.25 11.65
CA VAL A 110 -20.37 15.60 12.24
C VAL A 110 -20.21 16.68 11.17
N PRO A 111 -21.07 16.74 10.14
CA PRO A 111 -20.96 17.72 9.05
C PRO A 111 -20.89 19.17 9.55
N GLU A 112 -21.51 19.48 10.69
CA GLU A 112 -21.46 20.80 11.33
C GLU A 112 -20.06 21.20 11.82
N SER A 113 -19.19 20.22 12.08
CA SER A 113 -17.79 20.40 12.47
C SER A 113 -16.84 20.48 11.25
N LEU A 114 -17.38 20.36 10.04
CA LEU A 114 -16.63 20.34 8.79
C LEU A 114 -16.85 21.63 7.98
N ALA A 115 -15.87 21.91 7.14
CA ALA A 115 -15.97 22.87 6.04
C ALA A 115 -15.33 22.26 4.79
N VAL A 116 -15.66 22.79 3.62
CA VAL A 116 -15.14 22.30 2.35
C VAL A 116 -14.68 23.44 1.46
N VAL A 117 -13.49 23.28 0.88
CA VAL A 117 -13.02 24.06 -0.27
C VAL A 117 -13.39 23.30 -1.52
N VAL A 118 -14.17 23.93 -2.41
CA VAL A 118 -14.49 23.35 -3.71
C VAL A 118 -13.37 23.70 -4.68
N ALA A 119 -12.49 22.74 -4.94
CA ALA A 119 -11.36 22.91 -5.83
C ALA A 119 -11.72 22.42 -7.23
N GLY A 120 -11.93 23.37 -8.15
CA GLY A 120 -12.11 23.07 -9.56
C GLY A 120 -10.81 22.61 -10.21
N ASP A 121 -10.91 21.67 -11.15
CA ASP A 121 -9.85 21.28 -12.09
C ASP A 121 -8.50 20.88 -11.46
N LEU A 122 -8.53 20.14 -10.34
CA LEU A 122 -7.31 19.61 -9.71
C LEU A 122 -6.72 18.38 -10.42
N GLY A 123 -7.40 17.82 -11.41
CA GLY A 123 -7.01 16.53 -12.01
C GLY A 123 -6.96 15.36 -11.01
N TRP A 124 -7.69 15.47 -9.90
CA TRP A 124 -7.65 14.49 -8.81
C TRP A 124 -8.28 13.15 -9.23
N SER A 125 -7.65 12.05 -8.80
CA SER A 125 -8.14 10.68 -8.88
C SER A 125 -7.62 9.91 -7.66
N ASP A 126 -8.44 9.01 -7.12
CA ASP A 126 -8.07 8.12 -6.02
C ASP A 126 -7.25 6.89 -6.48
N LEU A 127 -7.12 6.70 -7.81
CA LEU A 127 -6.50 5.52 -8.40
C LEU A 127 -7.10 4.19 -7.90
N GLY A 128 -8.38 4.18 -7.54
CA GLY A 128 -9.06 3.03 -6.93
C GLY A 128 -9.37 1.87 -7.88
N SER A 129 -9.15 2.03 -9.18
CA SER A 129 -9.39 1.00 -10.20
C SER A 129 -8.38 1.07 -11.34
N PHE A 130 -8.23 -0.05 -12.06
CA PHE A 130 -7.43 -0.09 -13.27
C PHE A 130 -8.01 0.78 -14.39
N GLU A 131 -9.33 1.00 -14.40
CA GLU A 131 -9.98 1.96 -15.28
C GLU A 131 -9.49 3.40 -15.01
N SER A 132 -9.37 3.81 -13.74
CA SER A 132 -8.80 5.11 -13.38
C SER A 132 -7.34 5.23 -13.83
N VAL A 133 -6.55 4.16 -13.72
CA VAL A 133 -5.18 4.13 -14.27
C VAL A 133 -5.18 4.29 -15.79
N TYR A 134 -6.06 3.57 -16.50
CA TYR A 134 -6.22 3.71 -17.95
C TYR A 134 -6.63 5.14 -18.33
N GLU A 135 -7.55 5.78 -17.60
CA GLU A 135 -8.00 7.15 -17.84
C GLU A 135 -6.86 8.17 -17.72
N LEU A 136 -5.94 7.99 -16.77
CA LEU A 136 -4.83 8.92 -16.53
C LEU A 136 -3.63 8.73 -17.47
N LEU A 137 -3.35 7.50 -17.87
CA LEU A 137 -2.20 7.24 -18.74
C LEU A 137 -2.42 7.76 -20.16
N GLN A 138 -1.35 8.21 -20.80
CA GLN A 138 -1.38 8.59 -22.21
C GLN A 138 -1.67 7.36 -23.08
N LYS A 139 -2.57 7.53 -24.05
CA LYS A 139 -2.92 6.50 -25.04
C LYS A 139 -2.16 6.74 -26.33
N ASP A 140 -1.82 5.66 -27.03
CA ASP A 140 -1.35 5.73 -28.40
C ASP A 140 -2.51 5.83 -29.41
N ALA A 141 -2.20 5.83 -30.71
CA ALA A 141 -3.16 6.00 -31.79
C ALA A 141 -4.25 4.91 -31.85
N GLU A 142 -3.98 3.73 -31.29
CA GLU A 142 -4.92 2.62 -31.23
C GLU A 142 -5.69 2.60 -29.89
N GLY A 143 -5.54 3.64 -29.07
CA GLY A 143 -6.18 3.75 -27.76
C GLY A 143 -5.51 2.93 -26.66
N ASN A 144 -4.35 2.33 -26.88
CA ASN A 144 -3.69 1.54 -25.84
C ASN A 144 -2.93 2.45 -24.87
N ALA A 145 -3.15 2.28 -23.57
CA ALA A 145 -2.32 2.84 -22.51
C ALA A 145 -1.30 1.78 -22.09
N ARG A 146 0.00 2.12 -22.09
CA ARG A 146 1.06 1.13 -21.88
C ARG A 146 2.23 1.64 -21.04
N SER A 147 2.76 0.76 -20.20
CA SER A 147 4.03 0.94 -19.49
C SER A 147 4.83 -0.36 -19.52
N GLY A 148 6.13 -0.27 -19.81
CA GLY A 148 7.01 -1.43 -19.91
C GLY A 148 7.24 -1.98 -21.33
N LYS A 149 7.62 -3.26 -21.42
CA LYS A 149 7.98 -3.92 -22.69
C LYS A 149 6.72 -4.50 -23.33
N VAL A 150 6.04 -3.70 -24.14
CA VAL A 150 4.79 -4.11 -24.81
C VAL A 150 4.96 -4.18 -26.33
N ARG A 151 4.38 -5.21 -26.95
CA ARG A 151 4.18 -5.34 -28.39
C ARG A 151 2.72 -5.67 -28.67
N TYR A 152 2.19 -5.19 -29.78
CA TYR A 152 0.85 -5.59 -30.18
C TYR A 152 0.65 -5.57 -31.69
N HIS A 153 -0.32 -6.35 -32.15
CA HIS A 153 -0.79 -6.39 -33.52
C HIS A 153 -2.32 -6.51 -33.54
N GLY A 154 -3.01 -5.54 -34.13
CA GLY A 154 -4.48 -5.51 -34.18
C GLY A 154 -5.15 -5.37 -32.80
N ALA A 155 -4.48 -4.75 -31.81
CA ALA A 155 -4.99 -4.61 -30.45
C ALA A 155 -5.31 -3.14 -30.14
N ARG A 156 -6.46 -2.89 -29.50
CA ARG A 156 -6.98 -1.53 -29.26
C ARG A 156 -7.54 -1.35 -27.86
N ASN A 157 -7.53 -0.10 -27.38
CA ASN A 157 -8.16 0.29 -26.13
C ASN A 157 -7.75 -0.59 -24.94
N ASN A 158 -6.51 -1.09 -24.86
CA ASN A 158 -6.05 -1.90 -23.74
C ASN A 158 -5.30 -1.07 -22.70
N LEU A 159 -5.33 -1.49 -21.45
CA LEU A 159 -4.32 -1.11 -20.45
C LEU A 159 -3.29 -2.23 -20.36
N ILE A 160 -2.02 -1.94 -20.61
CA ILE A 160 -0.93 -2.90 -20.44
C ILE A 160 0.16 -2.34 -19.51
N LEU A 161 0.32 -2.92 -18.33
CA LEU A 161 1.44 -2.63 -17.44
C LEU A 161 2.32 -3.88 -17.37
N SER A 162 3.61 -3.78 -17.74
CA SER A 162 4.46 -4.97 -17.81
C SER A 162 5.86 -4.78 -17.23
N LYS A 163 6.34 -5.79 -16.50
CA LYS A 163 7.76 -5.95 -16.12
C LYS A 163 8.52 -6.80 -17.13
N ARG A 164 7.86 -7.79 -17.71
CA ARG A 164 8.29 -8.70 -18.78
C ARG A 164 7.76 -8.22 -20.13
N LEU A 165 8.11 -8.96 -21.19
CA LEU A 165 7.54 -8.72 -22.52
C LEU A 165 6.10 -9.23 -22.56
N VAL A 166 5.15 -8.34 -22.83
CA VAL A 166 3.75 -8.68 -23.12
C VAL A 166 3.46 -8.42 -24.59
N ALA A 167 2.89 -9.43 -25.26
CA ALA A 167 2.50 -9.36 -26.67
C ALA A 167 0.99 -9.61 -26.82
N LEU A 168 0.28 -8.66 -27.43
CA LEU A 168 -1.16 -8.79 -27.70
C LEU A 168 -1.43 -8.95 -29.21
N VAL A 169 -2.29 -9.90 -29.57
CA VAL A 169 -2.68 -10.13 -30.98
C VAL A 169 -4.20 -10.20 -31.08
N ASN A 170 -4.82 -9.23 -31.76
CA ASN A 170 -6.27 -9.13 -31.94
C ASN A 170 -7.06 -9.11 -30.61
N VAL A 171 -6.51 -8.42 -29.61
CA VAL A 171 -7.11 -8.28 -28.27
C VAL A 171 -7.53 -6.84 -28.04
N ASN A 172 -8.77 -6.60 -27.62
CA ASN A 172 -9.29 -5.26 -27.40
C ASN A 172 -9.96 -5.14 -26.04
N ASP A 173 -9.96 -3.92 -25.50
CA ASP A 173 -10.70 -3.55 -24.28
C ASP A 173 -10.31 -4.40 -23.04
N MET A 174 -9.05 -4.82 -22.96
CA MET A 174 -8.51 -5.59 -21.84
C MET A 174 -7.63 -4.75 -20.91
N ILE A 175 -7.53 -5.22 -19.68
CA ILE A 175 -6.53 -4.85 -18.69
C ILE A 175 -5.58 -6.04 -18.55
N VAL A 176 -4.30 -5.81 -18.83
CA VAL A 176 -3.22 -6.80 -18.77
C VAL A 176 -2.11 -6.25 -17.88
N ILE A 177 -1.97 -6.83 -16.70
CA ILE A 177 -0.99 -6.42 -15.69
C ILE A 177 -0.04 -7.59 -15.48
N ASP A 178 1.25 -7.36 -15.68
CA ASP A 178 2.32 -8.28 -15.38
C ASP A 178 3.21 -7.67 -14.30
N ASP A 179 3.11 -8.22 -13.09
CA ASP A 179 3.91 -7.85 -11.93
C ASP A 179 4.80 -9.03 -11.49
N GLU A 180 5.54 -8.88 -10.39
CA GLU A 180 6.53 -9.84 -9.91
C GLU A 180 5.92 -11.14 -9.40
N ASP A 181 4.77 -11.04 -8.76
CA ASP A 181 4.03 -12.10 -8.07
C ASP A 181 2.88 -12.66 -8.91
N ALA A 182 2.20 -11.83 -9.70
CA ALA A 182 1.04 -12.26 -10.48
C ALA A 182 0.93 -11.61 -11.87
N ILE A 183 0.14 -12.26 -12.72
CA ILE A 183 -0.34 -11.71 -13.99
C ILE A 183 -1.88 -11.63 -13.91
N LEU A 184 -2.42 -10.43 -14.11
CA LEU A 184 -3.86 -10.19 -14.22
C LEU A 184 -4.22 -9.96 -15.68
N VAL A 185 -5.24 -10.67 -16.15
CA VAL A 185 -5.88 -10.45 -17.44
C VAL A 185 -7.38 -10.41 -17.25
N MET A 186 -8.00 -9.26 -17.53
CA MET A 186 -9.44 -9.09 -17.40
C MET A 186 -9.98 -8.12 -18.45
N PRO A 187 -11.25 -8.25 -18.87
CA PRO A 187 -11.89 -7.19 -19.64
C PRO A 187 -12.04 -5.93 -18.79
N LYS A 188 -12.05 -4.77 -19.44
CA LYS A 188 -12.42 -3.51 -18.78
C LYS A 188 -13.85 -3.58 -18.25
N GLY A 189 -14.07 -2.97 -17.10
CA GLY A 189 -15.37 -2.95 -16.42
C GLY A 189 -15.61 -4.14 -15.47
N SER A 190 -14.70 -5.12 -15.43
CA SER A 190 -14.77 -6.28 -14.50
C SER A 190 -14.13 -6.01 -13.14
N GLY A 191 -14.11 -4.76 -12.68
CA GLY A 191 -13.54 -4.40 -11.37
C GLY A 191 -14.23 -5.09 -10.18
N GLN A 192 -15.54 -5.32 -10.26
CA GLN A 192 -16.28 -6.05 -9.22
C GLN A 192 -15.93 -7.55 -9.22
N ASP A 193 -15.82 -8.17 -10.39
CA ASP A 193 -15.40 -9.57 -10.52
C ASP A 193 -13.98 -9.78 -9.97
N LEU A 194 -13.07 -8.83 -10.24
CA LEU A 194 -11.72 -8.84 -9.68
C LEU A 194 -11.75 -8.80 -8.15
N LYS A 195 -12.59 -7.96 -7.55
CA LYS A 195 -12.74 -7.87 -6.10
C LYS A 195 -13.20 -9.20 -5.51
N GLU A 196 -14.22 -9.82 -6.10
CA GLU A 196 -14.74 -11.12 -5.66
C GLU A 196 -13.70 -12.23 -5.79
N LEU A 197 -12.92 -12.23 -6.88
CA LEU A 197 -11.81 -13.15 -7.08
C LEU A 197 -10.76 -13.01 -5.97
N VAL A 198 -10.30 -11.79 -5.70
CA VAL A 198 -9.29 -11.51 -4.67
C VAL A 198 -9.81 -11.87 -3.27
N GLU A 199 -11.08 -11.59 -2.96
CA GLU A 199 -11.70 -12.00 -1.70
C GLU A 199 -11.75 -13.53 -1.53
N GLY A 200 -11.96 -14.27 -2.62
CA GLY A 200 -11.85 -15.73 -2.63
C GLY A 200 -10.43 -16.20 -2.34
N MET A 201 -9.44 -15.64 -3.05
CA MET A 201 -8.03 -15.97 -2.86
C MET A 201 -7.53 -15.65 -1.43
N LEU A 202 -8.03 -14.58 -0.82
CA LEU A 202 -7.71 -14.21 0.57
C LEU A 202 -8.22 -15.25 1.57
N LYS A 203 -9.42 -15.81 1.33
CA LYS A 203 -9.98 -16.89 2.17
C LYS A 203 -9.23 -18.21 2.02
N GLU A 204 -8.67 -18.45 0.84
CA GLU A 204 -7.82 -19.61 0.55
C GLU A 204 -6.38 -19.44 1.04
N GLU A 205 -6.06 -18.26 1.60
CA GLU A 205 -4.73 -17.90 2.03
C GLU A 205 -3.65 -18.08 0.94
N LEU A 206 -3.98 -17.70 -0.30
CA LEU A 206 -3.00 -17.76 -1.38
C LEU A 206 -1.85 -16.77 -1.11
N PRO A 207 -0.59 -17.19 -1.28
CA PRO A 207 0.58 -16.36 -0.96
C PRO A 207 0.57 -15.00 -1.67
N GLU A 208 0.15 -14.95 -2.94
CA GLU A 208 0.17 -13.75 -3.78
C GLU A 208 -0.75 -12.63 -3.28
N VAL A 209 -1.79 -12.94 -2.49
CA VAL A 209 -2.72 -11.95 -1.94
C VAL A 209 -2.46 -11.63 -0.47
N ILE A 210 -1.70 -12.48 0.25
CA ILE A 210 -1.33 -12.22 1.65
C ILE A 210 0.01 -11.50 1.74
N GLU A 211 0.99 -11.93 0.94
CA GLU A 211 2.35 -11.45 1.04
C GLU A 211 2.89 -11.04 -0.33
N HIS A 212 3.16 -9.75 -0.47
CA HIS A 212 3.94 -9.27 -1.61
C HIS A 212 5.32 -9.92 -1.62
N ARG A 213 5.76 -10.32 -2.81
CA ARG A 213 7.10 -10.91 -3.02
C ARG A 213 8.22 -10.01 -2.50
N VAL A 214 8.01 -8.69 -2.50
CA VAL A 214 8.91 -7.68 -1.92
C VAL A 214 8.30 -7.14 -0.63
N LYS A 215 8.94 -7.43 0.50
CA LYS A 215 8.63 -6.83 1.80
C LYS A 215 9.52 -5.62 2.05
N TYR A 216 8.91 -4.53 2.48
CA TYR A 216 9.58 -3.30 2.87
C TYR A 216 9.74 -3.26 4.38
N GLU A 217 10.95 -3.02 4.84
CA GLU A 217 11.35 -3.06 6.24
C GLU A 217 12.09 -1.76 6.59
N GLU A 218 12.18 -1.42 7.88
CA GLU A 218 12.90 -0.21 8.33
C GLU A 218 14.36 -0.19 7.89
N TRP A 219 14.97 -1.38 7.73
CA TRP A 219 16.36 -1.53 7.31
C TRP A 219 16.55 -1.58 5.77
N GLY A 220 15.48 -1.76 4.99
CA GLY A 220 15.62 -2.07 3.57
C GLY A 220 14.45 -2.84 2.95
N THR A 221 14.77 -3.80 2.08
CA THR A 221 13.77 -4.68 1.46
C THR A 221 14.22 -6.14 1.45
N LYS A 222 13.28 -7.07 1.62
CA LYS A 222 13.47 -8.51 1.39
C LYS A 222 12.60 -8.94 0.19
N THR A 223 13.21 -9.56 -0.82
CA THR A 223 12.49 -10.18 -1.95
C THR A 223 12.64 -11.69 -1.89
N ILE A 224 11.55 -12.45 -1.77
CA ILE A 224 11.62 -13.91 -1.89
C ILE A 224 11.78 -14.27 -3.36
N LEU A 225 12.92 -14.89 -3.72
CA LEU A 225 13.21 -15.26 -5.10
C LEU A 225 12.71 -16.66 -5.43
N LEU A 226 12.87 -17.60 -4.51
CA LEU A 226 12.54 -19.00 -4.66
C LEU A 226 12.25 -19.63 -3.29
N THR A 227 11.23 -20.48 -3.23
CA THR A 227 10.87 -21.24 -2.04
C THR A 227 10.71 -22.71 -2.39
N SER A 228 11.12 -23.58 -1.47
CA SER A 228 10.99 -25.04 -1.50
C SER A 228 10.69 -25.53 -0.09
N GLU A 229 10.40 -26.83 0.07
CA GLU A 229 10.19 -27.46 1.37
C GLU A 229 11.43 -27.38 2.28
N SER A 230 12.64 -27.35 1.71
CA SER A 230 13.90 -27.41 2.46
C SER A 230 14.77 -26.16 2.37
N TYR A 231 14.41 -25.19 1.52
CA TYR A 231 15.16 -23.94 1.41
C TYR A 231 14.31 -22.75 0.93
N GLU A 232 14.76 -21.56 1.31
CA GLU A 232 14.27 -20.27 0.79
C GLU A 232 15.46 -19.46 0.30
N VAL A 233 15.36 -18.92 -0.91
CA VAL A 233 16.33 -17.96 -1.46
C VAL A 233 15.69 -16.60 -1.51
N SER A 234 16.31 -15.65 -0.82
CA SER A 234 15.83 -14.28 -0.69
C SER A 234 16.91 -13.29 -1.09
N ARG A 235 16.52 -12.19 -1.72
CA ARG A 235 17.39 -11.03 -1.95
C ARG A 235 17.11 -9.97 -0.90
N LEU A 236 18.13 -9.61 -0.13
CA LEU A 236 18.09 -8.48 0.80
C LEU A 236 18.73 -7.26 0.15
N LYS A 237 18.11 -6.10 0.30
CA LYS A 237 18.71 -4.80 -0.03
C LYS A 237 18.71 -3.95 1.23
N ILE A 238 19.86 -3.86 1.90
CA ILE A 238 20.01 -3.16 3.18
C ILE A 238 20.51 -1.74 2.90
N TYR A 239 19.77 -0.74 3.38
CA TYR A 239 20.14 0.66 3.16
C TYR A 239 21.41 1.06 3.93
N PRO A 240 22.17 2.07 3.46
CA PRO A 240 23.34 2.57 4.16
C PRO A 240 23.08 2.87 5.64
N GLY A 241 23.95 2.38 6.52
CA GLY A 241 23.85 2.58 7.98
C GLY A 241 22.75 1.77 8.68
N ARG A 242 21.99 0.94 7.95
CA ARG A 242 20.97 0.06 8.53
C ARG A 242 21.53 -1.34 8.82
N SER A 243 20.83 -2.07 9.68
CA SER A 243 21.20 -3.40 10.12
C SER A 243 19.98 -4.32 10.27
N LEU A 244 20.25 -5.62 10.17
CA LEU A 244 19.28 -6.68 10.41
C LEU A 244 19.83 -7.61 11.51
N GLY A 245 19.01 -7.88 12.53
CA GLY A 245 19.42 -8.53 13.77
C GLY A 245 19.87 -7.55 14.87
N PRO A 246 20.38 -8.05 16.01
CA PRO A 246 20.74 -9.45 16.25
C PRO A 246 19.51 -10.36 16.39
N LYS A 247 19.59 -11.53 15.75
CA LYS A 247 18.55 -12.57 15.80
C LYS A 247 19.17 -13.96 15.74
N ARG A 248 18.39 -15.00 16.03
CA ARG A 248 18.75 -16.39 15.70
C ARG A 248 17.55 -17.18 15.19
N HIS A 249 17.86 -18.30 14.55
CA HIS A 249 16.90 -19.27 14.02
C HIS A 249 17.22 -20.65 14.60
N PHE A 250 16.21 -21.42 14.99
CA PHE A 250 16.40 -22.74 15.60
C PHE A 250 16.23 -23.89 14.62
N HIS A 251 15.62 -23.67 13.46
CA HIS A 251 15.29 -24.76 12.52
C HIS A 251 15.94 -24.62 11.15
N ARG A 252 16.73 -23.57 10.94
CA ARG A 252 17.46 -23.32 9.69
C ARG A 252 18.85 -22.75 9.92
N SER A 253 19.73 -23.08 8.99
CA SER A 253 20.99 -22.37 8.78
C SER A 253 20.84 -21.34 7.67
N ILE A 254 21.70 -20.33 7.65
CA ILE A 254 21.70 -19.30 6.63
C ILE A 254 23.07 -19.25 5.93
N TYR A 255 23.06 -18.96 4.64
CA TYR A 255 24.23 -18.49 3.92
C TYR A 255 23.94 -17.12 3.31
N TRP A 256 24.80 -16.14 3.58
CA TRP A 256 24.75 -14.83 2.94
C TRP A 256 25.83 -14.71 1.89
N GLN A 257 25.45 -14.34 0.68
CA GLN A 257 26.36 -13.99 -0.41
C GLN A 257 26.21 -12.51 -0.73
N ILE A 258 27.29 -11.73 -0.63
CA ILE A 258 27.27 -10.30 -0.92
C ILE A 258 27.44 -10.07 -2.42
N LEU A 259 26.45 -9.45 -3.06
CA LEU A 259 26.46 -9.11 -4.48
C LEU A 259 26.96 -7.69 -4.76
N SER A 260 26.73 -6.77 -3.82
CA SER A 260 27.12 -5.36 -3.91
C SER A 260 27.28 -4.75 -2.52
N GLY A 261 28.25 -3.86 -2.33
CA GLY A 261 28.54 -3.21 -1.05
C GLY A 261 29.51 -3.98 -0.15
N THR A 262 29.56 -3.57 1.11
CA THR A 262 30.41 -4.17 2.16
C THR A 262 29.60 -4.30 3.44
N ALA A 263 29.52 -5.51 3.96
CA ALA A 263 28.81 -5.84 5.19
C ALA A 263 29.79 -5.97 6.35
N LYS A 264 29.38 -5.47 7.53
CA LYS A 264 29.90 -5.98 8.80
C LYS A 264 28.94 -7.06 9.28
N VAL A 265 29.43 -8.29 9.44
CA VAL A 265 28.65 -9.44 9.91
C VAL A 265 29.16 -9.88 11.27
N ILE A 266 28.24 -10.07 12.20
CA ILE A 266 28.54 -10.58 13.54
C ILE A 266 27.88 -11.94 13.66
N VAL A 267 28.65 -12.98 13.98
CA VAL A 267 28.14 -14.34 14.25
C VAL A 267 28.71 -14.82 15.57
N ASP A 268 27.85 -15.11 16.54
CA ASP A 268 28.22 -15.55 17.88
C ASP A 268 29.29 -14.64 18.53
N GLY A 269 29.07 -13.32 18.42
CA GLY A 269 29.99 -12.29 18.91
C GLY A 269 31.24 -12.04 18.06
N ASN A 270 31.55 -12.88 17.07
CA ASN A 270 32.70 -12.69 16.20
C ASN A 270 32.34 -11.76 15.02
N GLU A 271 33.10 -10.69 14.89
CA GLU A 271 32.90 -9.71 13.82
C GLU A 271 33.77 -10.03 12.59
N SER A 272 33.19 -9.87 11.41
CA SER A 272 33.87 -10.01 10.12
C SER A 272 33.38 -8.95 9.13
N ILE A 273 34.25 -8.56 8.20
CA ILE A 273 33.89 -7.73 7.07
C ILE A 273 33.76 -8.63 5.84
N ILE A 274 32.59 -8.61 5.20
CA ILE A 274 32.30 -9.41 4.01
C ILE A 274 32.04 -8.45 2.85
N ALA A 275 32.89 -8.50 1.83
CA ALA A 275 32.82 -7.65 0.65
C ALA A 275 32.10 -8.34 -0.52
N ARG A 276 31.87 -7.56 -1.58
CA ARG A 276 31.30 -8.06 -2.83
C ARG A 276 32.02 -9.31 -3.35
N GLY A 277 31.25 -10.36 -3.65
CA GLY A 277 31.75 -11.64 -4.15
C GLY A 277 32.04 -12.65 -3.04
N GLU A 278 32.11 -12.22 -1.78
CA GLU A 278 32.30 -13.08 -0.62
C GLU A 278 30.97 -13.48 0.01
N GLY A 279 31.02 -14.52 0.84
CA GLY A 279 29.86 -14.98 1.60
C GLY A 279 30.24 -15.63 2.91
N ILE A 280 29.24 -15.83 3.77
CA ILE A 280 29.41 -16.37 5.11
C ILE A 280 28.27 -17.32 5.45
N ARG A 281 28.61 -18.45 6.07
CA ARG A 281 27.66 -19.40 6.61
C ARG A 281 27.37 -19.07 8.07
N ILE A 282 26.10 -19.07 8.42
CA ILE A 282 25.56 -18.88 9.76
C ILE A 282 24.95 -20.21 10.19
N PRO A 283 25.61 -20.94 11.12
CA PRO A 283 25.07 -22.15 11.70
C PRO A 283 23.74 -21.93 12.43
N LEU A 284 22.97 -23.01 12.56
CA LEU A 284 21.71 -23.05 13.28
C LEU A 284 21.92 -22.71 14.77
N GLY A 285 20.98 -21.95 15.35
CA GLY A 285 20.97 -21.56 16.76
C GLY A 285 21.91 -20.42 17.14
N LEU A 286 22.82 -19.98 16.24
CA LEU A 286 23.77 -18.93 16.56
C LEU A 286 23.18 -17.52 16.37
N PRO A 287 23.38 -16.61 17.35
CA PRO A 287 23.11 -15.18 17.19
C PRO A 287 23.86 -14.61 16.00
N HIS A 288 23.18 -13.84 15.16
CA HIS A 288 23.80 -13.19 14.02
C HIS A 288 23.17 -11.83 13.70
N SER A 289 23.98 -10.95 13.12
CA SER A 289 23.54 -9.68 12.54
C SER A 289 24.35 -9.31 11.31
N ILE A 290 23.74 -8.52 10.42
CA ILE A 290 24.39 -7.92 9.26
C ILE A 290 24.13 -6.42 9.26
N ILE A 291 25.19 -5.65 9.07
CA ILE A 291 25.16 -4.19 9.11
C ILE A 291 25.76 -3.68 7.80
N ASN A 292 25.04 -2.79 7.12
CA ASN A 292 25.60 -2.06 5.99
C ASN A 292 26.42 -0.87 6.52
N VAL A 293 27.73 -1.04 6.58
CA VAL A 293 28.69 0.00 7.00
C VAL A 293 29.10 0.94 5.86
N GLY A 294 28.61 0.68 4.65
CA GLY A 294 28.92 1.45 3.45
C GLY A 294 28.03 2.66 3.22
N LYS A 295 28.26 3.33 2.09
CA LYS A 295 27.49 4.50 1.62
C LYS A 295 26.51 4.17 0.48
N ILE A 296 26.52 2.94 -0.01
CA ILE A 296 25.63 2.43 -1.06
C ILE A 296 24.76 1.29 -0.51
N PRO A 297 23.59 0.99 -1.12
CA PRO A 297 22.81 -0.18 -0.73
C PRO A 297 23.64 -1.47 -0.81
N LEU A 298 23.55 -2.26 0.26
CA LEU A 298 24.16 -3.59 0.36
C LEU A 298 23.17 -4.60 -0.22
N GLU A 299 23.58 -5.34 -1.25
CA GLU A 299 22.76 -6.38 -1.86
C GLU A 299 23.28 -7.75 -1.46
N VAL A 300 22.39 -8.59 -0.91
CA VAL A 300 22.72 -9.90 -0.36
C VAL A 300 21.76 -10.94 -0.90
N ILE A 301 22.27 -12.11 -1.27
CA ILE A 301 21.46 -13.31 -1.41
C ILE A 301 21.54 -14.08 -0.10
N GLU A 302 20.39 -14.24 0.54
CA GLU A 302 20.16 -15.10 1.69
C GLU A 302 19.64 -16.44 1.21
N ILE A 303 20.35 -17.51 1.54
CA ILE A 303 19.90 -18.89 1.33
C ILE A 303 19.66 -19.46 2.73
N ALA A 304 18.40 -19.62 3.09
CA ALA A 304 17.99 -20.32 4.29
C ALA A 304 17.76 -21.79 3.96
N THR A 305 18.29 -22.71 4.78
CA THR A 305 18.15 -24.16 4.57
C THR A 305 17.85 -24.84 5.89
N GLY A 306 16.77 -25.62 5.95
CA GLY A 306 16.28 -26.23 7.18
C GLY A 306 14.97 -27.00 6.99
N GLU A 307 14.52 -27.66 8.05
CA GLU A 307 13.25 -28.41 8.08
C GLU A 307 12.04 -27.50 8.31
N TYR A 308 12.26 -26.27 8.81
CA TYR A 308 11.23 -25.28 9.02
C TYR A 308 11.75 -23.88 8.65
N LEU A 309 10.99 -23.19 7.79
CA LEU A 309 11.36 -21.89 7.21
C LEU A 309 10.38 -20.78 7.59
N GLY A 310 9.45 -21.05 8.51
CA GLY A 310 8.43 -20.10 8.94
C GLY A 310 9.02 -18.76 9.40
N SER A 311 8.26 -17.69 9.17
CA SER A 311 8.62 -16.32 9.59
C SER A 311 8.70 -16.16 11.12
N ASN A 312 8.10 -17.09 11.87
CA ASN A 312 8.11 -17.19 13.33
C ASN A 312 9.31 -17.98 13.89
N ASP A 313 10.15 -18.62 13.07
CA ASP A 313 11.44 -19.20 13.52
C ASP A 313 12.47 -18.09 13.73
N VAL A 314 12.14 -17.04 14.50
CA VAL A 314 13.00 -15.89 14.72
C VAL A 314 12.92 -15.47 16.18
N GLU A 315 14.04 -15.59 16.88
CA GLU A 315 14.20 -14.97 18.19
C GLU A 315 15.00 -13.67 18.02
N LEU A 316 14.37 -12.54 18.30
CA LEU A 316 15.03 -11.24 18.37
C LEU A 316 15.79 -11.14 19.69
N LEU A 317 17.08 -10.85 19.60
CA LEU A 317 17.94 -10.69 20.76
C LEU A 317 18.00 -9.19 21.08
N ARG A 318 17.87 -8.84 22.36
CA ARG A 318 18.10 -7.46 22.78
C ARG A 318 19.59 -7.17 22.66
N ALA A 319 19.92 -6.13 21.89
CA ALA A 319 21.25 -5.53 21.90
C ALA A 319 21.51 -4.81 23.23
#